data_AF-A0A9D7FD25-F1
#
_entry.id   AF-A0A9D7FD25-F1
#
_cell.length_a   1.000
_cell.length_b   1.000
_cell.length_c   1.000
_cell.angle_alpha   90.00
_cell.angle_beta   90.00
_cell.angle_gamma   90.00
#
_symmetry.space_group_name_H-M   'P 1'
#
loop_
_entity.id
_entity.type
_entity.pdbx_description
1 polymer ?
#
loop_
_entity_poly.entity_id
_entity_poly.type
_entity_poly.pdbx_seq_one_letter_code
_entity_poly.pdbx_strand_id
1 'polypeptide(L)'
;MFIDLALGLILFELGYHVSPVPSRAFWSRIRAGLGIALITGGAIALELLAWGFSPETSLFAAALCLATSPAITIATCSDLGAKGEKTGLLYTMVAINGCVAFIAVELSMPFLLDYQTTQGLAGVWEATQKIGISVLLGGACTGLVLLSAEWLGRRPEHQHLLLLGTIVLGVGTSIYLDISVLMPMLIFGFLTRVLDRDKQVVAIRIASDARIRVLHWFCCPTHKPSIPVLMHN
;
A
#
# COMPACT_ATOMS: atom_id res chain seq x y z
N MET A 1 0.01 -10.51 -11.66
CA MET A 1 -0.73 -9.40 -12.31
C MET A 1 -2.06 -9.04 -11.63
N PHE A 2 -3.07 -9.92 -11.58
CA PHE A 2 -4.36 -9.54 -10.96
C PHE A 2 -4.25 -9.24 -9.46
N ILE A 3 -3.46 -10.02 -8.72
CA ILE A 3 -3.21 -9.82 -7.28
C ILE A 3 -2.48 -8.50 -7.05
N ASP A 4 -1.46 -8.21 -7.85
CA ASP A 4 -0.66 -6.97 -7.76
C ASP A 4 -1.52 -5.73 -8.04
N LEU A 5 -2.43 -5.82 -9.00
CA LEU A 5 -3.38 -4.75 -9.30
C LEU A 5 -4.37 -4.53 -8.15
N ALA A 6 -4.92 -5.62 -7.58
CA ALA A 6 -5.81 -5.53 -6.43
C ALA A 6 -5.09 -4.93 -5.21
N LEU A 7 -3.84 -5.36 -4.96
CA LEU A 7 -3.00 -4.82 -3.91
C LEU A 7 -2.72 -3.33 -4.13
N GLY A 8 -2.36 -2.94 -5.35
CA GLY A 8 -2.14 -1.54 -5.70
C GLY A 8 -3.38 -0.66 -5.48
N LEU A 9 -4.57 -1.14 -5.84
CA LEU A 9 -5.84 -0.45 -5.56
C LEU A 9 -6.10 -0.28 -4.06
N ILE A 10 -5.90 -1.33 -3.27
CA ILE A 10 -6.14 -1.30 -1.82
C ILE A 10 -5.16 -0.35 -1.12
N LEU A 11 -3.90 -0.34 -1.55
CA LEU A 11 -2.89 0.53 -0.96
C LEU A 11 -3.07 1.98 -1.35
N PHE A 12 -3.47 2.23 -2.59
CA PHE A 12 -3.91 3.55 -3.00
C PHE A 12 -5.08 4.02 -2.12
N GLU A 13 -6.10 3.18 -1.94
CA GLU A 13 -7.26 3.47 -1.08
C GLU A 13 -6.83 3.73 0.38
N LEU A 14 -5.90 2.93 0.93
CA LEU A 14 -5.34 3.13 2.26
C LEU A 14 -4.63 4.49 2.36
N GLY A 15 -3.71 4.78 1.44
CA GLY A 15 -2.97 6.04 1.39
C GLY A 15 -3.91 7.24 1.28
N TYR A 16 -4.96 7.11 0.47
CA TYR A 16 -5.97 8.14 0.29
C TYR A 16 -6.83 8.37 1.55
N HIS A 17 -7.05 7.32 2.35
CA HIS A 17 -7.78 7.41 3.62
C HIS A 17 -6.95 7.96 4.79
N VAL A 18 -5.64 8.10 4.64
CA VAL A 18 -4.80 8.76 5.65
C VAL A 18 -5.26 10.21 5.79
N SER A 19 -5.70 10.55 7.00
CA SER A 19 -6.27 11.87 7.26
C SER A 19 -5.18 12.96 7.20
N PRO A 20 -5.31 13.97 6.31
CA PRO A 20 -4.40 15.11 6.32
C PRO A 20 -4.62 15.90 7.61
N VAL A 21 -3.58 16.01 8.42
CA VAL A 21 -3.57 16.79 9.67
C VAL A 21 -2.49 17.86 9.60
N PRO A 22 -2.55 18.90 10.46
CA PRO A 22 -1.49 19.90 10.52
C PRO A 22 -0.12 19.23 10.69
N SER A 23 0.89 19.76 10.00
CA SER A 23 2.23 19.17 9.89
C SER A 23 2.78 18.69 11.25
N ARG A 24 2.64 19.49 12.32
CA ARG A 24 3.08 19.12 13.67
C ARG A 24 2.41 17.84 14.21
N ALA A 25 1.10 17.71 14.04
CA ALA A 25 0.35 16.53 14.48
C ALA A 25 0.69 15.31 13.60
N PHE A 26 0.91 15.53 12.30
CA PHE A 26 1.35 14.49 11.37
C PHE A 26 2.70 13.89 11.78
N TRP A 27 3.70 14.73 12.04
CA TRP A 27 5.01 14.29 12.53
C TRP A 27 4.94 13.59 13.88
N SER A 28 4.02 14.00 14.76
CA SER A 28 3.79 13.29 16.02
C SER A 28 3.23 11.88 15.79
N ARG A 29 2.27 11.74 14.87
CA ARG A 29 1.69 10.44 14.50
C ARG A 29 2.72 9.52 13.84
N ILE A 30 3.57 10.07 12.96
CA ILE A 30 4.67 9.31 12.35
C ILE A 30 5.63 8.80 13.40
N ARG A 31 6.12 9.67 14.30
CA ARG A 31 7.07 9.25 15.35
C ARG A 31 6.47 8.19 16.28
N ALA A 32 5.19 8.35 16.64
CA ALA A 32 4.50 7.35 17.46
C ALA A 32 4.34 6.02 16.72
N GLY A 33 3.88 6.05 15.47
CA GLY A 33 3.73 4.84 14.65
C GLY A 33 5.06 4.13 14.40
N LEU A 34 6.11 4.88 14.08
CA LEU A 34 7.46 4.35 13.91
C LEU A 34 8.00 3.76 15.21
N GLY A 35 7.79 4.45 16.34
CA GLY A 35 8.19 3.93 17.65
C GLY A 35 7.49 2.61 17.98
N ILE A 36 6.19 2.51 17.74
CA ILE A 36 5.43 1.26 17.95
C ILE A 36 5.97 0.17 17.01
N ALA A 37 6.08 0.46 15.72
CA ALA A 37 6.59 -0.49 14.72
C ALA A 37 7.99 -1.03 15.10
N LEU A 38 8.92 -0.15 15.48
CA LEU A 38 10.28 -0.54 15.88
C LEU A 38 10.29 -1.36 17.18
N ILE A 39 9.49 -0.99 18.18
CA ILE A 39 9.41 -1.74 19.43
C ILE A 39 8.80 -3.13 19.18
N THR A 40 7.68 -3.22 18.44
CA THR A 40 7.01 -4.49 18.18
C THR A 40 7.84 -5.39 17.27
N GLY A 41 8.36 -4.86 16.16
CA GLY A 41 9.24 -5.60 15.26
C GLY A 41 10.55 -6.01 15.93
N GLY A 42 11.15 -5.12 16.71
CA GLY A 42 12.35 -5.41 17.48
C GLY A 42 12.13 -6.49 18.53
N ALA A 43 11.00 -6.48 19.23
CA ALA A 43 10.64 -7.53 20.19
C ALA A 43 10.50 -8.90 19.50
N ILE A 44 9.83 -8.96 18.34
CA ILE A 44 9.69 -10.20 17.55
C ILE A 44 11.08 -10.69 17.07
N ALA A 45 11.91 -9.80 16.55
CA ALA A 45 13.26 -10.15 16.09
C ALA A 45 14.14 -10.65 17.25
N LEU A 46 14.09 -10.01 18.42
CA LEU A 46 14.83 -10.44 19.61
C LEU A 46 14.39 -11.82 20.11
N GLU A 47 13.09 -12.10 20.09
CA GLU A 47 12.56 -13.42 20.46
C GLU A 47 13.08 -14.51 19.51
N LEU A 48 13.06 -14.25 18.19
CA LEU A 48 13.59 -15.18 17.19
C LEU A 48 15.11 -15.39 17.35
N LEU A 49 15.85 -14.33 17.64
CA LEU A 49 17.28 -14.43 17.95
C LEU A 49 17.52 -15.26 19.22
N ALA A 50 16.70 -15.09 20.26
CA ALA A 50 16.79 -15.88 21.48
C ALA A 50 16.49 -17.37 21.25
N TRP A 51 15.67 -17.70 20.24
CA TRP A 51 15.40 -19.07 19.80
C TRP A 51 16.48 -19.65 18.87
N GLY A 52 17.53 -18.87 18.56
CA GLY A 52 18.69 -19.32 17.80
C GLY A 52 18.58 -19.16 16.28
N PHE A 53 17.63 -18.36 15.78
CA PHE A 53 17.56 -18.01 14.36
C PHE A 53 18.66 -17.02 13.95
N SER A 54 19.02 -16.99 12.65
CA SER A 54 20.01 -16.03 12.16
C SER A 54 19.47 -14.60 12.21
N PRO A 55 20.33 -13.56 12.31
CA PRO A 55 19.88 -12.17 12.30
C PRO A 55 19.11 -11.79 11.04
N GLU A 56 19.52 -12.27 9.86
CA GLU A 56 18.83 -11.94 8.61
C GLU A 56 17.42 -12.54 8.58
N THR A 57 17.30 -13.82 8.92
CA THR A 57 16.02 -14.54 8.93
C THR A 57 15.08 -14.00 10.01
N SER A 58 15.62 -13.63 11.17
CA SER A 58 14.86 -13.01 12.27
C SER A 58 14.32 -11.64 11.87
N LEU A 59 15.14 -10.81 11.22
CA LEU A 59 14.72 -9.49 10.73
C LEU A 59 13.64 -9.61 9.65
N PHE A 60 13.84 -10.50 8.68
CA PHE A 60 12.87 -10.74 7.61
C PHE A 60 11.54 -11.27 8.15
N ALA A 61 11.57 -12.28 9.02
CA ALA A 61 10.37 -12.84 9.65
C ALA A 61 9.65 -11.80 10.53
N ALA A 62 10.40 -11.00 11.30
CA ALA A 62 9.82 -9.92 12.08
C ALA A 62 9.16 -8.85 11.20
N ALA A 63 9.75 -8.51 10.05
CA ALA A 63 9.17 -7.59 9.08
C ALA A 63 7.85 -8.13 8.50
N LEU A 64 7.80 -9.42 8.16
CA LEU A 64 6.57 -10.07 7.72
C LEU A 64 5.48 -10.08 8.81
N CYS A 65 5.85 -10.32 10.07
CA CYS A 65 4.91 -10.25 11.20
C CYS A 65 4.41 -8.83 11.47
N LEU A 66 5.24 -7.81 11.20
CA LEU A 66 4.88 -6.40 11.36
C LEU A 66 3.91 -5.94 10.25
N ALA A 67 4.02 -6.53 9.05
CA ALA A 67 3.17 -6.21 7.92
C ALA A 67 1.68 -6.43 8.25
N THR A 68 0.95 -5.33 8.43
CA THR A 68 -0.48 -5.34 8.73
C THR A 68 -1.28 -5.34 7.43
N SER A 69 -2.41 -6.06 7.37
CA SER A 69 -3.25 -6.13 6.16
C SER A 69 -4.19 -4.93 6.02
N PRO A 70 -3.93 -3.98 5.08
CA PRO A 70 -4.78 -2.80 4.93
C PRO A 70 -6.17 -3.13 4.39
N ALA A 71 -6.29 -4.19 3.58
CA ALA A 71 -7.57 -4.64 3.03
C ALA A 71 -8.57 -4.97 4.15
N ILE A 72 -8.09 -5.74 5.13
CA ILE A 72 -8.90 -6.18 6.27
C ILE A 72 -9.22 -4.98 7.14
N THR A 73 -8.25 -4.12 7.45
CA THR A 73 -8.50 -2.92 8.27
C THR A 73 -9.57 -2.03 7.65
N ILE A 74 -9.49 -1.74 6.34
CA ILE A 74 -10.47 -0.91 5.63
C ILE A 74 -11.84 -1.58 5.64
N ALA A 75 -11.91 -2.89 5.34
CA ALA A 75 -13.16 -3.64 5.35
C ALA A 75 -13.82 -3.62 6.73
N THR A 76 -13.09 -3.96 7.79
CA THR A 76 -13.62 -3.97 9.16
C THR A 76 -14.05 -2.59 9.63
N CYS A 77 -13.29 -1.52 9.30
CA CYS A 77 -13.72 -0.17 9.63
C CYS A 77 -15.00 0.23 8.87
N SER A 78 -15.16 -0.21 7.62
CA SER A 78 -16.37 0.01 6.84
C SER A 78 -17.57 -0.75 7.41
N ASP A 79 -17.39 -2.04 7.75
CA ASP A 79 -18.44 -2.91 8.28
C ASP A 79 -18.96 -2.42 9.63
N LEU A 80 -18.06 -1.90 10.47
CA LEU A 80 -18.41 -1.31 11.77
C LEU A 80 -18.88 0.15 11.67
N GLY A 81 -18.86 0.75 10.48
CA GLY A 81 -19.19 2.17 10.28
C GLY A 81 -18.22 3.13 10.99
N ALA A 82 -17.01 2.69 11.31
CA ALA A 82 -16.02 3.44 12.08
C ALA A 82 -15.52 4.66 11.30
N LYS A 83 -15.79 5.87 11.81
CA LYS A 83 -15.38 7.14 11.19
C LYS A 83 -14.81 8.11 12.22
N GLY A 84 -14.06 9.10 11.71
CA GLY A 84 -13.51 10.18 12.51
C GLY A 84 -12.01 10.04 12.78
N GLU A 85 -11.53 10.77 13.77
CA GLU A 85 -10.09 10.92 14.03
C GLU A 85 -9.40 9.60 14.39
N LYS A 86 -10.06 8.73 15.16
CA LYS A 86 -9.52 7.44 15.59
C LYS A 86 -9.30 6.48 14.42
N THR A 87 -10.23 6.43 13.46
CA THR A 87 -10.07 5.64 12.22
C THR A 87 -8.93 6.20 11.37
N GLY A 88 -8.81 7.54 11.29
CA GLY A 88 -7.70 8.17 10.59
C GLY A 88 -6.34 7.82 11.20
N LEU A 89 -6.24 7.79 12.53
CA LEU A 89 -5.05 7.36 13.27
C LEU A 89 -4.71 5.89 12.96
N LEU A 90 -5.71 5.02 12.95
CA LEU A 90 -5.53 3.60 12.61
C LEU A 90 -4.97 3.44 11.21
N TYR A 91 -5.53 4.10 10.20
CA TYR A 91 -5.00 4.04 8.83
C TYR A 91 -3.58 4.60 8.71
N THR A 92 -3.27 5.68 9.43
CA THR A 92 -1.88 6.17 9.52
C THR A 92 -0.95 5.11 10.11
N MET A 93 -1.36 4.43 11.18
CA MET A 93 -0.55 3.38 11.81
C MET A 93 -0.35 2.18 10.86
N VAL A 94 -1.40 1.72 10.19
CA VAL A 94 -1.30 0.60 9.23
C VAL A 94 -0.40 0.98 8.05
N ALA A 95 -0.51 2.20 7.54
CA ALA A 95 0.39 2.69 6.50
C ALA A 95 1.85 2.72 6.96
N ILE A 96 2.14 3.24 8.15
CA ILE A 96 3.51 3.27 8.71
C ILE A 96 4.05 1.86 8.92
N ASN A 97 3.25 0.95 9.48
CA ASN A 97 3.64 -0.45 9.65
C ASN A 97 3.97 -1.10 8.30
N GLY A 98 3.13 -0.90 7.28
CA GLY A 98 3.40 -1.38 5.93
C GLY A 98 4.69 -0.81 5.35
N CYS A 99 4.97 0.48 5.53
CA CYS A 99 6.22 1.10 5.10
C CYS A 99 7.45 0.51 5.81
N VAL A 100 7.40 0.40 7.13
CA VAL A 100 8.52 -0.10 7.94
C VAL A 100 8.79 -1.57 7.62
N ALA A 101 7.73 -2.39 7.51
CA ALA A 101 7.82 -3.79 7.12
C ALA A 101 8.44 -3.92 5.71
N PHE A 102 7.97 -3.13 4.75
CA PHE A 102 8.49 -3.16 3.38
C PHE A 102 9.98 -2.79 3.32
N ILE A 103 10.39 -1.70 3.99
CA ILE A 103 11.78 -1.28 4.05
C ILE A 103 12.64 -2.36 4.72
N ALA A 104 12.17 -2.95 5.82
CA ALA A 104 12.89 -4.01 6.51
C ALA A 104 13.04 -5.28 5.64
N VAL A 105 12.00 -5.66 4.88
CA VAL A 105 12.07 -6.76 3.92
C VAL A 105 13.10 -6.48 2.83
N GLU A 106 13.02 -5.33 2.16
CA GLU A 106 13.98 -4.96 1.09
C GLU A 106 15.43 -4.90 1.60
N LEU A 107 15.64 -4.38 2.82
CA LEU A 107 16.97 -4.35 3.42
C LEU A 107 17.47 -5.73 3.85
N SER A 108 16.57 -6.66 4.18
CA SER A 108 16.95 -8.04 4.57
C SER A 108 17.25 -8.94 3.36
N MET A 109 16.61 -8.70 2.22
CA MET A 109 16.77 -9.50 0.99
C MET A 109 18.22 -9.71 0.52
N PRO A 110 19.08 -8.67 0.42
CA PRO A 110 20.46 -8.88 -0.04
C PRO A 110 21.26 -9.81 0.89
N PHE A 111 20.97 -9.79 2.19
CA PHE A 111 21.66 -10.65 3.16
C PHE A 111 21.12 -12.10 3.17
N LEU A 112 19.88 -12.31 2.73
CA LEU A 112 19.29 -13.65 2.61
C LEU A 112 19.74 -14.40 1.35
N LEU A 113 19.99 -13.66 0.27
CA LEU A 113 20.31 -14.23 -1.04
C LEU A 113 21.82 -14.40 -1.27
N ASP A 114 22.66 -13.65 -0.56
CA ASP A 114 24.09 -13.58 -0.82
C ASP A 114 24.92 -14.12 0.37
N TYR A 115 25.42 -15.35 0.24
CA TYR A 115 26.32 -15.97 1.23
C TYR A 115 27.78 -15.46 1.13
N GLN A 116 28.07 -14.51 0.23
CA GLN A 116 29.43 -14.00 0.01
C GLN A 116 29.64 -12.61 0.64
N THR A 117 30.49 -12.61 1.66
CA THR A 117 30.84 -11.55 2.62
C THR A 117 31.45 -10.26 2.05
N THR A 118 31.49 -10.06 0.74
CA THR A 118 32.14 -8.89 0.10
C THR A 118 31.19 -7.86 -0.51
N GLN A 119 29.87 -8.10 -0.51
CA GLN A 119 28.90 -7.24 -1.23
C GLN A 119 27.79 -6.62 -0.36
N GLY A 120 27.81 -6.76 0.97
CA GLY A 120 26.74 -6.24 1.84
C GLY A 120 26.43 -4.74 1.64
N LEU A 121 27.46 -3.91 1.39
CA LEU A 121 27.28 -2.49 1.08
C LEU A 121 26.66 -2.24 -0.30
N ALA A 122 27.00 -3.07 -1.29
CA ALA A 122 26.44 -2.99 -2.65
C ALA A 122 24.97 -3.43 -2.66
N GLY A 123 24.61 -4.47 -1.91
CA GLY A 123 23.23 -4.92 -1.77
C GLY A 123 22.34 -3.89 -1.04
N VAL A 124 22.85 -3.25 0.01
CA VAL A 124 22.14 -2.15 0.69
C VAL A 124 21.97 -0.94 -0.24
N TRP A 125 22.97 -0.65 -1.07
CA TRP A 125 22.86 0.41 -2.07
C TRP A 125 21.76 0.11 -3.10
N GLU A 126 21.72 -1.13 -3.62
CA GLU A 126 20.67 -1.57 -4.55
C GLU A 126 19.27 -1.50 -3.91
N ALA A 127 19.12 -1.98 -2.67
CA ALA A 127 17.86 -1.88 -1.93
C ALA A 127 17.42 -0.42 -1.75
N THR A 128 18.36 0.48 -1.44
CA THR A 128 18.09 1.92 -1.31
C THR A 128 17.65 2.52 -2.64
N GLN A 129 18.26 2.10 -3.76
CA GLN A 129 17.84 2.52 -5.10
C GLN A 129 16.43 2.05 -5.42
N LYS A 130 16.08 0.79 -5.12
CA LYS A 130 14.71 0.26 -5.32
C LYS A 130 13.67 1.05 -4.53
N ILE A 131 13.97 1.36 -3.26
CA ILE A 131 13.11 2.20 -2.43
C ILE A 131 12.99 3.61 -3.05
N GLY A 132 14.09 4.22 -3.48
CA GLY A 132 14.09 5.54 -4.12
C GLY A 132 13.25 5.59 -5.40
N ILE A 133 13.41 4.59 -6.28
CA ILE A 133 12.62 4.47 -7.52
C ILE A 133 11.14 4.30 -7.20
N SER A 134 10.80 3.52 -6.17
CA SER A 134 9.42 3.33 -5.74
C SER A 134 8.75 4.64 -5.28
N VAL A 135 9.49 5.48 -4.54
CA VAL A 135 9.03 6.80 -4.10
C VAL A 135 8.85 7.73 -5.30
N LEU A 136 9.82 7.75 -6.22
CA LEU A 136 9.78 8.54 -7.44
C LEU A 136 8.57 8.15 -8.30
N LEU A 137 8.31 6.85 -8.47
CA LEU A 137 7.19 6.35 -9.25
C LEU A 137 5.85 6.77 -8.63
N GLY A 138 5.71 6.65 -7.30
CA GLY A 138 4.51 7.13 -6.60
C GLY A 138 4.26 8.63 -6.80
N GLY A 139 5.32 9.44 -6.69
CA GLY A 139 5.26 10.88 -6.96
C GLY A 139 4.95 11.22 -8.42
N ALA A 140 5.53 10.48 -9.38
CA ALA A 140 5.27 10.64 -10.80
C ALA A 140 3.80 10.34 -11.13
N CYS A 141 3.25 9.26 -10.56
CA CYS A 141 1.82 8.93 -10.69
C CYS A 141 0.93 10.05 -10.14
N THR A 142 1.26 10.63 -8.98
CA THR A 142 0.53 11.77 -8.42
C THR A 142 0.59 12.97 -9.36
N GLY A 143 1.78 13.31 -9.87
CA GLY A 143 1.96 14.42 -10.81
C GLY A 143 1.15 14.22 -12.08
N LEU A 144 1.18 13.02 -12.67
CA LEU A 144 0.38 12.67 -13.85
C LEU A 144 -1.11 12.87 -13.61
N VAL A 145 -1.63 12.43 -12.45
CA VAL A 145 -3.05 12.61 -12.13
C VAL A 145 -3.42 14.08 -11.98
N LEU A 146 -2.62 14.86 -11.25
CA LEU A 146 -2.92 16.27 -10.99
C LEU A 146 -2.85 17.10 -12.28
N LEU A 147 -1.80 16.90 -13.09
CA LEU A 147 -1.66 17.56 -14.39
C LEU A 147 -2.81 17.19 -15.34
N SER A 148 -3.18 15.92 -15.39
CA SER A 148 -4.27 15.47 -16.26
C SER A 148 -5.64 15.95 -15.76
N ALA A 149 -5.83 16.08 -14.45
CA ALA A 149 -7.05 16.60 -13.85
C ALA A 149 -7.27 18.09 -14.16
N GLU A 150 -6.18 18.88 -14.24
CA GLU A 150 -6.24 20.28 -14.69
C GLU A 150 -6.68 20.38 -16.16
N TRP A 151 -6.23 19.44 -17.00
CA TRP A 151 -6.51 19.45 -18.44
C TRP A 151 -7.91 18.93 -18.83
N LEU A 152 -8.42 17.92 -18.13
CA LEU A 152 -9.60 17.15 -18.56
C LEU A 152 -10.95 17.70 -18.02
N GLY A 153 -10.92 18.73 -17.16
CA GLY A 153 -12.12 19.32 -16.58
C GLY A 153 -12.75 18.49 -15.44
N ARG A 154 -13.41 19.16 -14.50
CA ARG A 154 -13.87 18.62 -13.19
C ARG A 154 -15.15 17.79 -13.30
N ARG A 155 -15.18 16.74 -14.12
CA ARG A 155 -16.28 15.76 -14.14
C ARG A 155 -15.92 14.50 -13.31
N PRO A 156 -16.76 14.07 -12.36
CA PRO A 156 -16.42 13.01 -11.41
C PRO A 156 -16.18 11.64 -12.07
N GLU A 157 -16.89 11.34 -13.15
CA GLU A 157 -16.75 10.09 -13.91
C GLU A 157 -15.39 9.98 -14.60
N HIS A 158 -14.87 11.09 -15.11
CA HIS A 158 -13.59 11.13 -15.84
C HIS A 158 -12.42 11.01 -14.85
N GLN A 159 -12.53 11.62 -13.66
CA GLN A 159 -11.51 11.52 -12.62
C GLN A 159 -11.36 10.10 -12.06
N HIS A 160 -12.47 9.35 -11.94
CA HIS A 160 -12.41 7.97 -11.47
C HIS A 160 -11.68 7.06 -12.47
N LEU A 161 -12.00 7.17 -13.75
CA LEU A 161 -11.31 6.43 -14.81
C LEU A 161 -9.85 6.84 -14.93
N LEU A 162 -9.54 8.12 -14.72
CA LEU A 162 -8.17 8.62 -14.71
C LEU A 162 -7.35 8.02 -13.56
N LEU A 163 -7.89 8.02 -12.34
CA LEU A 163 -7.26 7.38 -11.18
C LEU A 163 -7.04 5.90 -11.43
N LEU A 164 -8.08 5.17 -11.87
CA LEU A 164 -7.96 3.73 -12.15
C LEU A 164 -6.91 3.46 -13.24
N GLY A 165 -6.91 4.25 -14.32
CA GLY A 165 -5.92 4.16 -15.38
C GLY A 165 -4.50 4.42 -14.88
N THR A 166 -4.29 5.43 -14.03
CA THR A 166 -2.97 5.69 -13.45
C THR A 166 -2.55 4.62 -12.46
N ILE A 167 -3.47 4.03 -11.68
CA ILE A 167 -3.15 2.87 -10.82
C ILE A 167 -2.68 1.70 -11.68
N VAL A 168 -3.42 1.35 -12.74
CA VAL A 168 -3.04 0.27 -13.66
C VAL A 168 -1.67 0.54 -14.30
N LEU A 169 -1.43 1.76 -14.76
CA LEU A 169 -0.14 2.17 -15.32
C LEU A 169 0.98 2.10 -14.27
N GLY A 170 0.74 2.59 -13.06
CA GLY A 170 1.73 2.59 -11.99
C GLY A 170 2.07 1.16 -11.53
N VAL A 171 1.07 0.30 -11.32
CA VAL A 171 1.30 -1.12 -11.01
C VAL A 171 2.02 -1.82 -12.15
N GLY A 172 1.61 -1.60 -13.40
CA GLY A 172 2.28 -2.17 -14.57
C GLY A 172 3.75 -1.72 -14.67
N THR A 173 4.02 -0.46 -14.39
CA THR A 173 5.37 0.11 -14.38
C THR A 173 6.21 -0.45 -13.23
N SER A 174 5.63 -0.65 -12.05
CA SER A 174 6.29 -1.31 -10.92
C SER A 174 6.72 -2.74 -11.26
N ILE A 175 5.83 -3.52 -11.88
CA ILE A 175 6.14 -4.89 -12.31
C ILE A 175 7.23 -4.89 -13.39
N TYR A 176 7.17 -3.95 -14.34
CA TYR A 176 8.19 -3.84 -15.40
C TYR A 176 9.58 -3.48 -14.85
N LEU A 177 9.65 -2.66 -13.81
CA LEU A 177 10.88 -2.25 -13.12
C LEU A 177 11.37 -3.26 -12.07
N ASP A 178 10.65 -4.38 -11.88
CA ASP A 178 10.91 -5.37 -10.83
C ASP A 178 11.00 -4.75 -9.42
N ILE A 179 10.14 -3.77 -9.16
CA ILE A 179 10.00 -3.12 -7.85
C ILE A 179 8.66 -3.44 -7.22
N SER A 180 8.63 -3.41 -5.89
CA SER A 180 7.40 -3.63 -5.15
C SER A 180 6.31 -2.62 -5.48
N VAL A 181 5.10 -3.12 -5.70
CA VAL A 181 3.88 -2.33 -5.92
C VAL A 181 3.43 -1.61 -4.64
N LEU A 182 3.90 -2.07 -3.47
CA LEU A 182 3.40 -1.63 -2.18
C LEU A 182 3.67 -0.14 -1.95
N MET A 183 4.95 0.23 -2.00
CA MET A 183 5.39 1.59 -1.71
C MET A 183 4.92 2.66 -2.70
N PRO A 184 5.02 2.47 -4.04
CA PRO A 184 4.61 3.50 -5.00
C PRO A 184 3.11 3.76 -4.92
N MET A 185 2.28 2.73 -4.74
CA MET A 185 0.82 2.88 -4.67
C MET A 185 0.36 3.56 -3.37
N LEU A 186 1.01 3.23 -2.25
CA LEU A 186 0.73 3.87 -0.97
C LEU A 186 1.10 5.36 -1.00
N ILE A 187 2.29 5.68 -1.53
CA ILE A 187 2.74 7.06 -1.70
C ILE A 187 1.81 7.81 -2.64
N PHE A 188 1.47 7.20 -3.78
CA PHE A 188 0.54 7.78 -4.74
C PHE A 188 -0.80 8.13 -4.09
N GLY A 189 -1.40 7.23 -3.30
CA GLY A 189 -2.64 7.46 -2.56
C GLY A 189 -2.52 8.57 -1.50
N PHE A 190 -1.43 8.57 -0.74
CA PHE A 190 -1.19 9.60 0.29
C PHE A 190 -0.98 10.99 -0.33
N LEU A 191 -0.14 11.07 -1.35
CA LEU A 191 0.25 12.34 -1.97
C LEU A 191 -0.91 12.94 -2.76
N THR A 192 -1.69 12.11 -3.47
CA THR A 192 -2.94 12.57 -4.09
C THR A 192 -3.90 13.15 -3.06
N ARG A 193 -4.05 12.53 -1.89
CA ARG A 193 -4.89 13.06 -0.81
C ARG A 193 -4.40 14.37 -0.22
N VAL A 194 -3.09 14.53 -0.04
CA VAL A 194 -2.51 15.75 0.54
C VAL A 194 -2.60 16.93 -0.44
N LEU A 195 -2.41 16.68 -1.73
CA LEU A 195 -2.44 17.72 -2.77
C LEU A 195 -3.87 18.02 -3.25
N ASP A 196 -4.78 17.05 -3.23
CA ASP A 196 -6.21 17.24 -3.54
C ASP A 196 -6.96 17.87 -2.36
N ARG A 197 -6.68 19.15 -2.10
CA ARG A 197 -7.29 19.96 -1.03
C ARG A 197 -8.78 20.27 -1.24
N ASP A 198 -9.33 19.99 -2.42
CA ASP A 198 -10.66 20.49 -2.84
C ASP A 198 -11.81 19.48 -2.68
N LYS A 199 -11.57 18.33 -2.00
CA LYS A 199 -12.59 17.31 -1.71
C LYS A 199 -13.38 16.82 -2.93
N GLN A 200 -12.76 16.68 -4.10
CA GLN A 200 -13.48 16.24 -5.32
C GLN A 200 -13.30 14.77 -5.68
N VAL A 201 -12.31 14.08 -5.11
CA VAL A 201 -12.24 12.63 -5.26
C VAL A 201 -13.20 11.97 -4.27
N VAL A 202 -14.45 11.80 -4.74
CA VAL A 202 -15.47 10.94 -4.14
C VAL A 202 -14.80 9.62 -3.79
N ALA A 203 -14.85 9.28 -2.50
CA ALA A 203 -14.36 8.02 -1.96
C ALA A 203 -14.68 6.90 -2.94
N ILE A 204 -13.66 6.13 -3.31
CA ILE A 204 -13.76 4.95 -4.16
C ILE A 204 -14.77 3.99 -3.51
N ARG A 205 -16.04 4.18 -3.85
CA ARG A 205 -17.15 3.30 -3.49
C ARG A 205 -17.26 2.15 -4.49
N ILE A 206 -16.19 1.90 -5.26
CA ILE A 206 -16.08 0.80 -6.23
C ILE A 206 -15.39 -0.41 -5.60
N ALA A 207 -14.56 -0.24 -4.57
CA ALA A 207 -13.85 -1.35 -3.94
C ALA A 207 -14.73 -2.19 -2.99
N SER A 208 -15.81 -1.63 -2.43
CA SER A 208 -16.72 -2.37 -1.55
C SER A 208 -17.45 -3.51 -2.29
N ASP A 209 -17.81 -3.29 -3.56
CA ASP A 209 -18.54 -4.28 -4.36
C ASP A 209 -17.58 -5.28 -5.08
N ALA A 210 -16.35 -4.84 -5.36
CA ALA A 210 -15.31 -5.71 -5.89
C ALA A 210 -14.73 -6.67 -4.84
N ARG A 211 -14.57 -6.25 -3.58
CA ARG A 211 -14.11 -7.11 -2.48
C ARG A 211 -15.05 -8.29 -2.23
N ILE A 212 -16.37 -8.08 -2.33
CA ILE A 212 -17.38 -9.15 -2.19
C ILE A 212 -17.27 -10.16 -3.33
N ARG A 213 -17.07 -9.71 -4.58
CA ARG A 213 -16.88 -10.62 -5.73
C ARG A 213 -15.55 -11.38 -5.69
N VAL A 214 -14.46 -10.75 -5.24
CA VAL A 214 -13.15 -11.42 -5.10
C VAL A 214 -13.16 -12.41 -3.94
N LEU A 215 -13.79 -12.08 -2.80
CA LEU A 215 -13.97 -13.01 -1.68
C LEU A 215 -14.88 -14.19 -2.07
N HIS A 216 -15.94 -13.94 -2.86
CA HIS A 216 -16.78 -15.01 -3.40
C HIS A 216 -16.02 -15.94 -4.35
N TRP A 217 -15.16 -15.39 -5.22
CA TRP A 217 -14.26 -16.18 -6.06
C TRP A 217 -13.23 -16.99 -5.27
N PHE A 218 -12.74 -16.47 -4.14
CA PHE A 218 -11.76 -17.15 -3.30
C PHE A 218 -12.39 -18.25 -2.42
N CYS A 219 -13.64 -18.07 -1.96
CA CYS A 219 -14.37 -19.06 -1.16
C CYS A 219 -15.06 -20.15 -1.98
N CYS A 220 -15.36 -19.92 -3.26
CA CYS A 220 -16.12 -20.87 -4.07
C CYS A 220 -15.54 -21.00 -5.50
N PRO A 221 -14.59 -21.92 -5.73
CA PRO A 221 -13.96 -22.09 -7.04
C PRO A 221 -14.86 -22.75 -8.10
N THR A 222 -16.12 -23.09 -7.78
CA THR A 222 -16.97 -23.97 -8.61
C THR A 222 -18.21 -23.32 -9.22
N HIS A 223 -18.25 -22.00 -9.45
CA HIS A 223 -19.39 -21.40 -10.17
C HIS A 223 -18.98 -20.66 -11.44
N LYS A 224 -19.17 -21.34 -12.58
CA LYS A 224 -19.15 -20.77 -13.93
C LYS A 224 -20.15 -19.59 -14.02
N PRO A 225 -19.83 -18.49 -14.72
CA PRO A 225 -20.74 -17.37 -14.89
C PRO A 225 -21.83 -17.71 -15.91
N SER A 226 -23.09 -17.75 -15.47
CA SER A 226 -24.25 -17.64 -16.35
C SER A 226 -24.47 -16.17 -16.69
N ILE A 227 -24.18 -15.82 -17.94
CA ILE A 227 -24.44 -14.52 -18.57
C ILE A 227 -25.96 -14.27 -18.54
N PRO A 228 -26.47 -13.15 -17.99
CA PRO A 228 -27.87 -12.80 -18.17
C PRO A 228 -28.06 -12.33 -19.61
N VAL A 229 -28.69 -13.18 -20.42
CA VAL A 229 -29.22 -12.82 -21.73
C VAL A 229 -30.35 -11.81 -21.49
N LEU A 230 -30.14 -10.57 -21.95
CA LEU A 230 -31.23 -9.64 -22.21
C LEU A 230 -32.18 -10.33 -23.22
N MET A 231 -33.36 -10.73 -22.77
CA MET A 231 -34.48 -10.97 -23.67
C MET A 231 -35.48 -9.83 -23.51
N HIS A 232 -35.53 -9.04 -24.58
CA HIS A 232 -36.68 -8.27 -25.02
C HIS A 232 -37.98 -9.04 -24.78
N ASN A 233 -38.92 -8.41 -24.08
CA ASN A 233 -40.29 -8.29 -24.55
C ASN A 233 -40.93 -7.05 -23.91
#